data_AF-A0AAE9JB97-F1
#
_entry.id   AF-A0AAE9JB97-F1
#
_cell.length_a   1.000
_cell.length_b   1.000
_cell.length_c   1.000
_cell.angle_alpha   90.00
_cell.angle_beta   90.00
_cell.angle_gamma   90.00
#
_symmetry.space_group_name_H-M   'P 1'
#
loop_
_entity.id
_entity.type
_entity.pdbx_description
1 polymer ?
#
loop_
_entity_poly.entity_id
_entity_poly.type
_entity_poly.pdbx_seq_one_letter_code
_entity_poly.pdbx_strand_id
1 'polypeptide(L)'
;MPKSLKSIAPLCCSTIQGSSVSTFDDSCVNCRQHQLENVVIPESIEGSPILNKRKLSKNFIVLSDLTYRMKSPRILDLKLGTRQHGDQATVAKIACMTAKCQSTTSAALGIRLCGMKRPPSESQNQISINKYDGRQMGKIELFLALQQFFDVPENVLELVQTKLLAIRGVLNDTEGVRLFGASLLIVIESEIKESTPIENLVRIKVVDFANATFGGFQGDNIYEGKDEGSILGLDTLLGIVKC
;
A
#
# COMPACT_ATOMS: atom_id res chain seq x y z
N MET A 1 -1.42 -15.28 -5.63
CA MET A 1 -1.81 -14.62 -4.36
C MET A 1 -2.97 -15.39 -3.74
N PRO A 2 -2.89 -15.77 -2.45
CA PRO A 2 -3.97 -16.41 -1.72
C PRO A 2 -5.29 -15.64 -1.84
N LYS A 3 -6.42 -16.36 -1.91
CA LYS A 3 -7.75 -15.73 -2.04
C LYS A 3 -8.06 -14.78 -0.88
N SER A 4 -7.61 -15.12 0.33
CA SER A 4 -7.74 -14.28 1.54
C SER A 4 -7.15 -12.88 1.35
N LEU A 5 -5.95 -12.77 0.77
CA LEU A 5 -5.27 -11.49 0.54
C LEU A 5 -5.91 -10.63 -0.55
N LYS A 6 -6.71 -11.22 -1.47
CA LYS A 6 -7.38 -10.45 -2.54
C LYS A 6 -8.28 -9.35 -1.98
N SER A 7 -8.94 -9.59 -0.85
CA SER A 7 -9.84 -8.63 -0.21
C SER A 7 -9.14 -7.34 0.26
N ILE A 8 -7.85 -7.45 0.62
CA ILE A 8 -7.05 -6.34 1.16
C ILE A 8 -6.07 -5.74 0.15
N ALA A 9 -5.96 -6.31 -1.05
CA ALA A 9 -5.18 -5.78 -2.17
C ALA A 9 -6.03 -4.91 -3.12
N PRO A 10 -5.41 -4.03 -3.93
CA PRO A 10 -6.09 -3.43 -5.08
C PRO A 10 -6.62 -4.52 -6.01
N LEU A 11 -7.76 -4.27 -6.63
CA LEU A 11 -8.32 -5.22 -7.59
C LEU A 11 -7.38 -5.32 -8.78
N CYS A 12 -6.90 -6.53 -9.08
CA CYS A 12 -6.09 -6.81 -10.25
C CYS A 12 -7.02 -7.35 -11.35
N CYS A 13 -7.20 -6.59 -12.42
CA CYS A 13 -8.11 -6.98 -13.50
C CYS A 13 -7.40 -7.83 -14.56
N SER A 14 -6.15 -7.51 -14.88
CA SER A 14 -5.42 -8.16 -15.96
C SER A 14 -3.90 -8.13 -15.74
N THR A 15 -3.19 -9.02 -16.42
CA THR A 15 -1.75 -8.92 -16.66
C THR A 15 -1.49 -8.68 -18.14
N ILE A 16 -0.42 -7.95 -18.44
CA ILE A 16 0.03 -7.69 -19.80
C ILE A 16 1.43 -8.28 -19.92
N GLN A 17 1.68 -9.08 -20.95
CA GLN A 17 2.99 -9.66 -21.28
C GLN A 17 3.28 -9.46 -22.76
N GLY A 18 4.18 -8.52 -23.06
CA GLY A 18 4.39 -8.06 -24.43
C GLY A 18 3.12 -7.42 -24.96
N SER A 19 2.58 -7.94 -26.06
CA SER A 19 1.29 -7.52 -26.63
C SER A 19 0.09 -8.35 -26.13
N SER A 20 0.32 -9.35 -25.26
CA SER A 20 -0.74 -10.24 -24.78
C SER A 20 -1.37 -9.69 -23.50
N VAL A 21 -2.70 -9.66 -23.47
CA VAL A 21 -3.48 -9.29 -22.29
C VAL A 21 -4.18 -10.53 -21.76
N SER A 22 -4.02 -10.81 -20.46
CA SER A 22 -4.73 -11.89 -19.76
C SER A 22 -5.60 -11.28 -18.68
N THR A 23 -6.92 -11.33 -18.88
CA THR A 23 -7.92 -10.80 -17.95
C THR A 23 -8.35 -11.89 -16.98
N PHE A 24 -8.45 -11.55 -15.70
CA PHE A 24 -8.87 -12.48 -14.65
C PHE A 24 -10.40 -12.57 -14.56
N ASP A 25 -10.91 -13.72 -14.13
CA ASP A 25 -12.36 -13.97 -13.98
C ASP A 25 -13.04 -12.97 -13.03
N ASP A 26 -12.33 -12.59 -11.96
CA ASP A 26 -12.77 -11.64 -10.95
C ASP A 26 -12.47 -10.16 -11.29
N SER A 27 -12.10 -9.87 -12.54
CA SER A 27 -11.90 -8.50 -13.03
C SER A 27 -13.17 -7.63 -12.91
N CYS A 28 -13.03 -6.30 -13.02
CA CYS A 28 -14.19 -5.42 -12.99
C CYS A 28 -15.02 -5.54 -14.28
N VAL A 29 -16.31 -5.16 -14.21
CA VAL A 29 -17.24 -5.20 -15.36
C VAL A 29 -16.65 -4.48 -16.57
N ASN A 30 -16.01 -3.33 -16.34
CA ASN A 30 -15.41 -2.54 -17.42
C ASN A 30 -14.31 -3.30 -18.16
N CYS A 31 -13.39 -3.96 -17.45
CA CYS A 31 -12.30 -4.74 -18.05
C CYS A 31 -12.82 -6.01 -18.74
N ARG A 32 -13.88 -6.64 -18.22
CA ARG A 32 -14.53 -7.77 -18.89
C ARG A 32 -15.18 -7.38 -20.21
N GLN A 33 -15.84 -6.21 -20.24
CA GLN A 33 -16.59 -5.74 -21.41
C GLN A 33 -15.69 -5.17 -22.51
N HIS A 34 -14.67 -4.40 -22.14
CA HIS A 34 -13.87 -3.63 -23.11
C HIS A 34 -12.50 -4.25 -23.39
N GLN A 35 -12.19 -5.41 -22.80
CA GLN A 35 -10.93 -6.18 -22.96
C GLN A 35 -9.63 -5.36 -23.04
N LEU A 36 -9.60 -4.18 -22.39
CA LEU A 36 -8.48 -3.25 -22.46
C LEU A 36 -8.13 -2.78 -23.89
N GLU A 37 -9.12 -2.70 -24.79
CA GLU A 37 -8.99 -2.23 -26.20
C GLU A 37 -8.29 -0.87 -26.34
N ASN A 38 -8.23 -0.07 -25.27
CA ASN A 38 -7.60 1.25 -25.22
C ASN A 38 -6.32 1.30 -24.34
N VAL A 39 -5.79 0.16 -23.88
CA VAL A 39 -4.55 0.17 -23.09
C VAL A 39 -3.35 0.32 -24.03
N VAL A 40 -2.88 1.55 -24.13
CA VAL A 40 -1.62 1.88 -24.77
C VAL A 40 -0.49 1.47 -23.81
N ILE A 41 0.29 0.46 -24.19
CA ILE A 41 1.54 0.15 -23.51
C ILE A 41 2.55 1.22 -23.93
N PRO A 42 2.99 2.11 -23.02
CA PRO A 42 3.94 3.14 -23.40
C PRO A 42 5.24 2.48 -23.85
N GLU A 43 5.78 2.87 -25.01
CA GLU A 43 7.14 2.45 -25.40
C GLU A 43 8.21 3.14 -24.54
N SER A 44 7.86 4.30 -23.98
CA SER A 44 8.64 5.08 -23.02
C SER A 44 7.71 5.84 -22.05
N ILE A 45 8.20 6.20 -20.87
CA ILE A 45 7.47 7.06 -19.91
C ILE A 45 8.22 8.39 -19.83
N GLU A 46 7.78 9.36 -20.61
CA GLU A 46 8.33 10.72 -20.57
C GLU A 46 8.23 11.30 -19.14
N GLY A 47 9.30 11.95 -18.66
CA GLY A 47 9.36 12.56 -17.34
C GLY A 47 9.82 11.66 -16.18
N SER A 48 10.09 10.36 -16.40
CA SER A 48 10.70 9.48 -15.39
C SER A 48 12.16 9.12 -15.74
N PRO A 49 13.17 9.81 -15.19
CA PRO A 49 14.58 9.54 -15.50
C PRO A 49 15.03 8.13 -15.07
N ILE A 50 14.27 7.47 -14.20
CA ILE A 50 14.53 6.11 -13.71
C ILE A 50 14.04 5.06 -14.72
N LEU A 51 12.93 5.32 -15.41
CA LEU A 51 12.32 4.41 -16.38
C LEU A 51 12.93 4.56 -17.78
N ASN A 52 13.51 5.73 -18.11
CA ASN A 52 14.27 5.89 -19.36
C ASN A 52 15.61 5.11 -19.39
N LYS A 53 16.16 4.73 -18.22
CA LYS A 53 17.42 3.95 -18.13
C LYS A 53 17.23 2.43 -18.08
N ARG A 54 16.01 1.95 -17.79
CA ARG A 54 15.68 0.52 -17.79
C ARG A 54 14.76 0.28 -18.97
N LYS A 55 15.12 -0.63 -19.89
CA LYS A 55 14.19 -1.14 -20.92
C LYS A 55 12.84 -1.39 -20.24
N LEU A 56 11.78 -0.70 -20.68
CA LEU A 56 10.46 -0.85 -20.05
C LEU A 56 10.15 -2.34 -19.97
N SER A 57 9.77 -2.81 -18.77
CA SER A 57 9.32 -4.19 -18.59
C SER A 57 8.24 -4.46 -19.62
N LYS A 58 8.32 -5.59 -20.33
CA LYS A 58 7.20 -6.03 -21.19
C LYS A 58 6.04 -6.58 -20.37
N ASN A 59 6.20 -6.67 -19.05
CA ASN A 59 5.22 -7.23 -18.13
C ASN A 59 4.61 -6.12 -17.26
N PHE A 60 3.29 -6.00 -17.30
CA PHE A 60 2.51 -5.06 -16.48
C PHE A 60 1.37 -5.77 -15.76
N ILE A 61 0.94 -5.16 -14.67
CA ILE A 61 -0.27 -5.54 -13.93
C ILE A 61 -1.26 -4.37 -14.02
N VAL A 62 -2.52 -4.68 -14.28
CA VAL A 62 -3.60 -3.69 -14.37
C VAL A 62 -4.35 -3.70 -13.04
N LEU A 63 -4.11 -2.68 -12.23
CA LEU A 63 -4.68 -2.53 -10.89
C LEU A 63 -5.73 -1.42 -10.86
N SER A 64 -6.74 -1.57 -10.00
CA SER A 64 -7.68 -0.50 -9.69
C SER A 64 -6.97 0.70 -9.07
N ASP A 65 -7.25 1.89 -9.58
CA ASP A 65 -6.78 3.15 -9.00
C ASP A 65 -7.58 3.48 -7.72
N LEU A 66 -6.88 3.57 -6.59
CA LEU A 66 -7.50 3.89 -5.30
C LEU A 66 -7.97 5.34 -5.20
N THR A 67 -7.54 6.23 -6.09
CA THR A 67 -7.97 7.64 -6.13
C THR A 67 -9.14 7.87 -7.09
N TYR A 68 -9.53 6.86 -7.86
CA TYR A 68 -10.60 6.99 -8.86
C TYR A 68 -11.91 7.51 -8.23
N ARG A 69 -12.46 8.58 -8.79
CA ARG A 69 -13.67 9.32 -8.34
C ARG A 69 -13.53 10.13 -7.04
N MET A 70 -12.32 10.27 -6.50
CA MET A 70 -12.04 11.26 -5.46
C MET A 70 -11.67 12.60 -6.10
N LYS A 71 -12.11 13.70 -5.50
CA LYS A 71 -11.81 15.08 -5.93
C LYS A 71 -10.48 15.55 -5.37
N SER A 72 -10.26 15.34 -4.08
CA SER A 72 -9.11 15.85 -3.35
C SER A 72 -8.52 14.76 -2.44
N PRO A 73 -7.96 13.68 -3.02
CA PRO A 73 -7.45 12.56 -2.24
C PRO A 73 -6.22 12.98 -1.43
N ARG A 74 -6.27 12.77 -0.11
CA ARG A 74 -5.05 12.69 0.72
C ARG A 74 -4.56 11.24 0.72
N ILE A 75 -3.26 11.06 0.57
CA ILE A 75 -2.60 9.78 0.34
C ILE A 75 -1.49 9.59 1.37
N LEU A 76 -1.48 8.42 2.00
CA LEU A 76 -0.45 8.00 2.94
C LEU A 76 0.05 6.60 2.57
N ASP A 77 1.36 6.48 2.38
CA ASP A 77 2.08 5.22 2.16
C ASP A 77 2.94 4.92 3.39
N LEU A 78 2.59 3.85 4.09
CA LEU A 78 3.35 3.30 5.20
C LEU A 78 3.98 1.99 4.79
N LYS A 79 5.31 1.87 4.90
CA LYS A 79 5.94 0.55 4.79
C LYS A 79 5.58 -0.27 6.01
N LEU A 80 5.13 -1.50 5.78
CA LEU A 80 4.74 -2.47 6.81
C LEU A 80 5.90 -3.41 7.16
N GLY A 81 5.87 -3.90 8.39
CA GLY A 81 6.73 -4.96 8.87
C GLY A 81 8.04 -4.50 9.49
N THR A 82 8.53 -5.32 10.42
CA THR A 82 9.85 -5.25 11.06
C THR A 82 10.94 -5.94 10.22
N ARG A 83 10.57 -6.58 9.10
CA ARG A 83 11.48 -7.15 8.10
C ARG A 83 10.98 -6.80 6.70
N GLN A 84 11.90 -6.42 5.81
CA GLN A 84 11.53 -5.86 4.50
C GLN A 84 12.33 -6.41 3.32
N HIS A 85 13.19 -7.41 3.57
CA HIS A 85 13.82 -8.17 2.51
C HIS A 85 13.11 -9.51 2.34
N GLY A 86 12.91 -9.91 1.09
CA GLY A 86 12.47 -11.27 0.76
C GLY A 86 13.54 -12.31 1.07
N ASP A 87 13.18 -13.58 0.88
CA ASP A 87 14.06 -14.72 1.12
C ASP A 87 15.15 -14.86 0.07
N GLN A 88 14.83 -14.55 -1.18
CA GLN A 88 15.76 -14.64 -2.31
C GLN A 88 16.60 -13.36 -2.49
N ALA A 89 16.65 -12.49 -1.47
CA ALA A 89 17.40 -11.24 -1.53
C ALA A 89 18.91 -11.52 -1.43
N THR A 90 19.71 -10.80 -2.23
CA THR A 90 21.18 -10.89 -2.14
C THR A 90 21.68 -10.39 -0.77
N VAL A 91 22.86 -10.85 -0.33
CA VAL A 91 23.47 -10.43 0.95
C VAL A 91 23.52 -8.91 1.08
N ALA A 92 23.94 -8.21 0.03
CA ALA A 92 23.97 -6.75 0.01
C ALA A 92 22.57 -6.13 0.16
N LYS A 93 21.55 -6.74 -0.45
CA LYS A 93 20.15 -6.29 -0.35
C LYS A 93 19.59 -6.51 1.05
N ILE A 94 19.86 -7.67 1.65
CA ILE A 94 19.50 -8.01 3.03
C ILE A 94 20.13 -6.99 3.98
N ALA A 95 21.43 -6.75 3.89
CA ALA A 95 22.14 -5.80 4.75
C ALA A 95 21.55 -4.37 4.62
N CYS A 96 21.32 -3.90 3.39
CA CYS A 96 20.74 -2.58 3.15
C CYS A 96 19.31 -2.44 3.72
N MET A 97 18.45 -3.45 3.51
CA MET A 97 17.07 -3.41 4.00
C MET A 97 17.00 -3.56 5.52
N THR A 98 17.88 -4.38 6.10
CA THR A 98 18.00 -4.55 7.55
C THR A 98 18.46 -3.26 8.21
N ALA A 99 19.54 -2.64 7.73
CA ALA A 99 20.02 -1.36 8.23
C ALA A 99 18.94 -0.28 8.17
N LYS A 100 18.20 -0.20 7.06
CA LYS A 100 17.07 0.73 6.92
C LYS A 100 15.93 0.44 7.89
N CYS A 101 15.62 -0.83 8.13
CA CYS A 101 14.58 -1.19 9.09
C CYS A 101 14.98 -0.76 10.51
N GLN A 102 16.23 -1.06 10.89
CA GLN A 102 16.81 -0.73 12.20
C GLN A 102 16.95 0.78 12.42
N SER A 103 17.29 1.54 11.39
CA SER A 103 17.48 2.99 11.48
C SER A 103 16.18 3.80 11.39
N THR A 104 15.01 3.15 11.36
CA THR A 104 13.71 3.82 11.22
C THR A 104 12.71 3.29 12.24
N THR A 105 11.52 3.90 12.25
CA THR A 105 10.39 3.44 13.07
C THR A 105 9.93 2.01 12.75
N SER A 106 10.30 1.43 11.59
CA SER A 106 9.90 0.07 11.20
C SER A 106 10.31 -0.99 12.23
N ALA A 107 11.52 -0.91 12.80
CA ALA A 107 11.99 -1.91 13.75
C ALA A 107 11.20 -1.91 15.07
N ALA A 108 10.80 -0.72 15.55
CA ALA A 108 10.14 -0.57 16.84
C ALA A 108 8.61 -0.57 16.77
N LEU A 109 8.04 -0.12 15.65
CA LEU A 109 6.61 0.15 15.49
C LEU A 109 5.97 -0.70 14.38
N GLY A 110 6.74 -1.49 13.63
CA GLY A 110 6.23 -2.26 12.49
C GLY A 110 5.77 -1.40 11.31
N ILE A 111 5.91 -0.06 11.39
CA ILE A 111 5.63 0.89 10.30
C ILE A 111 6.67 1.98 10.18
N ARG A 112 6.82 2.53 8.98
CA ARG A 112 7.43 3.85 8.76
C ARG A 112 6.76 4.60 7.61
N LEU A 113 6.85 5.93 7.62
CA LEU A 113 6.34 6.78 6.55
C LEU A 113 7.23 6.67 5.31
N CYS A 114 6.63 6.35 4.16
CA CYS A 114 7.30 6.33 2.86
C CYS A 114 6.79 7.40 1.89
N GLY A 115 5.58 7.88 2.10
CA GLY A 115 5.08 9.07 1.46
C GLY A 115 3.81 9.56 2.12
N MET A 116 3.62 10.88 2.14
CA MET A 116 2.37 11.49 2.54
C MET A 116 2.10 12.66 1.61
N LYS A 117 0.87 12.77 1.12
CA LYS A 117 0.37 13.94 0.42
C LYS A 117 -1.00 14.29 0.98
N ARG A 118 -1.14 15.51 1.47
CA ARG A 118 -2.42 16.05 1.91
C ARG A 118 -2.67 17.36 1.17
N PRO A 119 -3.77 17.47 0.40
CA PRO A 119 -4.15 18.73 -0.24
C PRO A 119 -4.30 19.87 0.79
N PRO A 120 -4.18 21.13 0.35
CA PRO A 120 -4.50 22.27 1.19
C PRO A 120 -6.00 22.29 1.54
N SER A 121 -6.33 22.94 2.65
CA SER A 121 -7.69 23.28 3.07
C SER A 121 -7.76 24.75 3.47
N GLU A 122 -8.94 25.28 3.77
CA GLU A 122 -9.10 26.69 4.18
C GLU A 122 -8.22 27.07 5.39
N SER A 123 -7.99 26.13 6.30
CA SER A 123 -7.28 26.36 7.56
C SER A 123 -5.84 25.85 7.56
N GLN A 124 -5.43 25.05 6.57
CA GLN A 124 -4.15 24.36 6.63
C GLN A 124 -3.49 24.23 5.25
N ASN A 125 -2.18 24.45 5.22
CA ASN A 125 -1.38 24.29 4.01
C ASN A 125 -1.30 22.83 3.54
N GLN A 126 -0.91 22.68 2.28
CA GLN A 126 -0.56 21.39 1.71
C GLN A 126 0.58 20.74 2.49
N ILE A 127 0.51 19.43 2.69
CA ILE A 127 1.59 18.63 3.27
C ILE A 127 2.10 17.66 2.20
N SER A 128 3.41 17.59 2.01
CA SER A 128 4.06 16.60 1.17
C SER A 128 5.33 16.11 1.84
N ILE A 129 5.33 14.84 2.25
CA ILE A 129 6.46 14.19 2.93
C ILE A 129 6.97 13.09 2.00
N ASN A 130 8.25 13.14 1.67
CA ASN A 130 8.86 12.14 0.80
C ASN A 130 9.52 11.02 1.61
N LYS A 131 9.97 9.96 0.93
CA LYS A 131 10.58 8.79 1.54
C LYS A 131 11.90 9.03 2.29
N TYR A 132 12.59 10.13 2.02
CA TYR A 132 13.84 10.50 2.69
C TYR A 132 13.52 11.22 4.00
N ASP A 133 12.54 12.12 3.99
CA ASP A 133 12.02 12.77 5.20
C ASP A 133 11.45 11.70 6.15
N GLY A 134 10.61 10.79 5.64
CA GLY A 134 10.02 9.71 6.44
C GLY A 134 11.04 8.73 7.04
N ARG A 135 12.25 8.62 6.48
CA ARG A 135 13.35 7.82 7.08
C ARG A 135 14.04 8.50 8.23
N GLN A 136 13.97 9.83 8.31
CA GLN A 136 14.59 10.62 9.37
C GLN A 136 13.66 10.80 10.57
N MET A 137 12.37 10.44 10.43
CA MET A 137 11.39 10.54 11.51
C MET A 137 11.65 9.52 12.62
N GLY A 138 11.66 10.01 13.85
CA GLY A 138 11.50 9.21 15.05
C GLY A 138 10.02 8.90 15.33
N LYS A 139 9.76 8.36 16.53
CA LYS A 139 8.41 7.96 16.95
C LYS A 139 7.47 9.15 17.08
N ILE A 140 7.96 10.27 17.62
CA ILE A 140 7.17 11.48 17.87
C ILE A 140 6.82 12.15 16.54
N GLU A 141 7.78 12.31 15.63
CA GLU A 141 7.55 12.92 14.32
C GLU A 141 6.57 12.09 13.48
N LEU A 142 6.70 10.75 13.53
CA LEU A 142 5.74 9.86 12.89
C LEU A 142 4.33 10.05 13.48
N PHE A 143 4.22 10.06 14.81
CA PHE A 143 2.93 10.24 15.49
C PHE A 143 2.25 11.56 15.08
N LEU A 144 2.97 12.68 15.13
CA LEU A 144 2.46 14.00 14.75
C LEU A 144 2.08 14.07 13.27
N ALA A 145 2.84 13.43 12.38
CA ALA A 145 2.50 13.35 10.96
C ALA A 145 1.20 12.55 10.75
N LEU A 146 1.05 11.43 11.45
CA LEU A 146 -0.15 10.60 11.36
C LEU A 146 -1.38 11.31 11.93
N GLN A 147 -1.26 12.01 13.06
CA GLN A 147 -2.37 12.82 13.58
C GLN A 147 -2.82 13.89 12.58
N GLN A 148 -1.89 14.61 11.94
CA GLN A 148 -2.23 15.59 10.90
C GLN A 148 -2.88 14.97 9.65
N PHE A 149 -2.57 13.71 9.34
CA PHE A 149 -3.19 12.99 8.22
C PHE A 149 -4.62 12.56 8.55
N PHE A 150 -4.83 12.04 9.76
CA PHE A 150 -6.11 11.58 10.29
C PHE A 150 -6.94 12.67 10.96
N ASP A 151 -6.54 13.94 10.83
CA ASP A 151 -7.38 15.10 11.13
C ASP A 151 -8.52 15.17 10.09
N VAL A 152 -9.57 14.40 10.35
CA VAL A 152 -10.77 14.20 9.53
C VAL A 152 -12.00 14.09 10.45
N PRO A 153 -13.23 14.29 9.92
CA PRO A 153 -14.45 14.10 10.70
C PRO A 153 -14.55 12.69 11.32
N GLU A 154 -15.17 12.60 12.50
CA GLU A 154 -15.25 11.37 13.30
C GLU A 154 -15.78 10.16 12.51
N ASN A 155 -16.85 10.36 11.72
CA ASN A 155 -17.44 9.30 10.91
C ASN A 155 -16.47 8.73 9.83
N VAL A 156 -15.53 9.54 9.35
CA VAL A 156 -14.48 9.11 8.43
C VAL A 156 -13.39 8.35 9.18
N LEU A 157 -13.05 8.80 10.40
CA LEU A 157 -12.10 8.13 11.28
C LEU A 157 -12.60 6.74 11.68
N GLU A 158 -13.88 6.60 12.05
CA GLU A 158 -14.54 5.30 12.32
C GLU A 158 -14.46 4.35 11.12
N LEU A 159 -14.61 4.88 9.89
CA LEU A 159 -14.48 4.10 8.67
C LEU A 159 -13.04 3.65 8.42
N VAL A 160 -12.05 4.49 8.74
CA VAL A 160 -10.62 4.12 8.74
C VAL A 160 -10.38 2.97 9.73
N GLN A 161 -10.84 3.11 10.98
CA GLN A 161 -10.67 2.09 12.01
C GLN A 161 -11.28 0.75 11.58
N THR A 162 -12.52 0.78 11.05
CA THR A 162 -13.22 -0.41 10.56
C THR A 162 -12.41 -1.13 9.47
N LYS A 163 -11.87 -0.38 8.49
CA LYS A 163 -11.07 -0.95 7.40
C LYS A 163 -9.72 -1.49 7.89
N LEU A 164 -9.06 -0.80 8.82
CA LEU A 164 -7.81 -1.28 9.43
C LEU A 164 -8.03 -2.58 10.23
N LEU A 165 -9.11 -2.66 11.01
CA LEU A 165 -9.49 -3.88 11.73
C LEU A 165 -9.79 -5.04 10.77
N ALA A 166 -10.46 -4.78 9.65
CA ALA A 166 -10.71 -5.79 8.63
C ALA A 166 -9.41 -6.31 8.01
N ILE A 167 -8.45 -5.43 7.67
CA ILE A 167 -7.14 -5.84 7.15
C ILE A 167 -6.38 -6.66 8.19
N ARG A 168 -6.40 -6.23 9.45
CA ARG A 168 -5.79 -6.94 10.57
C ARG A 168 -6.39 -8.34 10.74
N GLY A 169 -7.71 -8.47 10.65
CA GLY A 169 -8.41 -9.77 10.69
C GLY A 169 -7.93 -10.71 9.59
N VAL A 170 -7.84 -10.21 8.35
CA VAL A 170 -7.31 -11.01 7.22
C VAL A 170 -5.88 -11.47 7.47
N LEU A 171 -4.98 -10.60 7.96
CA LEU A 171 -3.59 -11.00 8.25
C LEU A 171 -3.49 -11.99 9.42
N ASN A 172 -4.39 -11.86 10.39
CA ASN A 172 -4.48 -12.76 11.52
C ASN A 172 -4.93 -14.18 11.11
N ASP A 173 -5.73 -14.27 10.05
CA ASP A 173 -6.28 -15.55 9.57
C ASP A 173 -5.46 -16.15 8.42
N THR A 174 -4.43 -15.44 7.92
CA THR A 174 -3.54 -15.92 6.87
C THR A 174 -2.28 -16.58 7.44
N GLU A 175 -2.38 -17.86 7.77
CA GLU A 175 -1.26 -18.67 8.24
C GLU A 175 -0.11 -18.74 7.22
N GLY A 176 1.13 -18.53 7.69
CA GLY A 176 2.34 -18.69 6.90
C GLY A 176 2.55 -17.65 5.80
N VAL A 177 1.70 -16.63 5.69
CA VAL A 177 1.91 -15.49 4.79
C VAL A 177 2.92 -14.53 5.41
N ARG A 178 3.82 -13.97 4.60
CA ARG A 178 4.70 -12.85 4.99
C ARG A 178 4.66 -11.76 3.94
N LEU A 179 4.49 -10.50 4.36
CA LEU A 179 4.37 -9.34 3.47
C LEU A 179 5.64 -8.50 3.43
N PHE A 180 6.80 -9.13 3.18
CA PHE A 180 8.09 -8.45 3.28
C PHE A 180 8.19 -7.25 2.33
N GLY A 181 8.33 -6.07 2.93
CA GLY A 181 8.48 -4.82 2.17
C GLY A 181 7.21 -4.34 1.49
N ALA A 182 6.04 -4.92 1.83
CA ALA A 182 4.75 -4.39 1.44
C ALA A 182 4.47 -3.02 2.09
N SER A 183 3.50 -2.30 1.55
CA SER A 183 3.02 -1.03 2.11
C SER A 183 1.54 -1.10 2.41
N LEU A 184 1.09 -0.34 3.40
CA LEU A 184 -0.30 0.04 3.60
C LEU A 184 -0.52 1.39 2.91
N LEU A 185 -1.34 1.40 1.87
CA LEU A 185 -1.73 2.61 1.15
C LEU A 185 -3.12 3.03 1.62
N ILE A 186 -3.18 4.22 2.23
CA ILE A 186 -4.40 4.83 2.76
C ILE A 186 -4.73 6.05 1.91
N VAL A 187 -5.95 6.09 1.40
CA VAL A 187 -6.49 7.20 0.61
C VAL A 187 -7.79 7.64 1.24
N ILE A 188 -7.88 8.94 1.56
CA ILE A 188 -9.07 9.56 2.14
C ILE A 188 -9.48 10.74 1.26
N GLU A 189 -10.77 10.90 1.00
CA GLU A 189 -11.31 12.10 0.34
C GLU A 189 -11.23 13.29 1.30
N SER A 190 -10.60 14.39 0.87
CA SER A 190 -10.53 15.62 1.67
C SER A 190 -11.74 16.53 1.46
N GLU A 191 -12.38 16.47 0.29
CA GLU A 191 -13.61 17.20 -0.01
C GLU A 191 -14.86 16.35 0.26
N ILE A 192 -15.22 16.22 1.53
CA ILE A 192 -16.37 15.44 1.97
C ILE A 192 -17.64 16.29 1.80
N LYS A 193 -18.59 15.80 1.00
CA LYS A 193 -19.93 16.39 0.81
C LYS A 193 -20.97 15.36 1.22
N GLU A 194 -22.17 15.79 1.59
CA GLU A 194 -23.28 14.88 1.93
C GLU A 194 -23.59 13.88 0.80
N SER A 195 -23.41 14.31 -0.46
CA SER A 195 -23.60 13.46 -1.63
C SER A 195 -22.41 12.53 -1.94
N THR A 196 -21.30 12.62 -1.20
CA THR A 196 -20.12 11.79 -1.46
C THR A 196 -20.40 10.35 -1.02
N PRO A 197 -20.36 9.37 -1.94
CA PRO A 197 -20.61 7.98 -1.58
C PRO A 197 -19.59 7.45 -0.56
N ILE A 198 -20.04 6.64 0.39
CA ILE A 198 -19.21 6.12 1.49
C ILE A 198 -17.99 5.36 0.97
N GLU A 199 -18.13 4.62 -0.14
CA GLU A 199 -17.04 3.88 -0.79
C GLU A 199 -15.95 4.77 -1.41
N ASN A 200 -16.24 6.05 -1.60
CA ASN A 200 -15.31 7.06 -2.09
C ASN A 200 -14.69 7.89 -0.95
N LEU A 201 -15.10 7.71 0.30
CA LEU A 201 -14.54 8.44 1.44
C LEU A 201 -13.18 7.88 1.86
N VAL A 202 -13.08 6.55 2.03
CA VAL A 202 -11.88 5.91 2.57
C VAL A 202 -11.58 4.60 1.82
N ARG A 203 -10.34 4.49 1.34
CA ARG A 203 -9.80 3.27 0.74
C ARG A 203 -8.45 2.95 1.36
N ILE A 204 -8.34 1.75 1.93
CA ILE A 204 -7.10 1.25 2.53
C ILE A 204 -6.79 -0.09 1.90
N LYS A 205 -5.59 -0.24 1.34
CA LYS A 205 -5.14 -1.47 0.70
C LYS A 205 -3.67 -1.76 0.99
N VAL A 206 -3.33 -3.03 1.08
CA VAL A 206 -1.95 -3.50 1.08
C VAL A 206 -1.45 -3.53 -0.37
N VAL A 207 -0.26 -2.97 -0.62
CA VAL A 207 0.39 -2.88 -1.93
C VAL A 207 1.84 -3.39 -1.84
N ASP A 208 2.54 -3.47 -2.98
CA ASP A 208 3.93 -3.93 -3.09
C ASP A 208 4.17 -5.40 -2.66
N PHE A 209 3.41 -6.33 -3.22
CA PHE A 209 3.54 -7.78 -2.95
C PHE A 209 4.77 -8.46 -3.56
N ALA A 210 5.76 -7.71 -4.06
CA ALA A 210 6.87 -8.27 -4.85
C ALA A 210 7.78 -9.23 -4.07
N ASN A 211 7.85 -9.11 -2.73
CA ASN A 211 8.56 -10.07 -1.87
C ASN A 211 7.61 -10.72 -0.85
N ALA A 212 6.31 -10.72 -1.11
CA ALA A 212 5.37 -11.43 -0.28
C ALA A 212 5.50 -12.94 -0.51
N THR A 213 5.49 -13.73 0.56
CA THR A 213 5.63 -15.18 0.51
C THR A 213 4.39 -15.85 1.12
N PHE A 214 4.07 -17.06 0.65
CA PHE A 214 3.01 -17.90 1.18
C PHE A 214 3.27 -19.37 0.83
N GLY A 215 2.72 -20.29 1.63
CA GLY A 215 2.95 -21.73 1.47
C GLY A 215 2.67 -22.22 0.04
N GLY A 216 3.65 -22.90 -0.56
CA GLY A 216 3.55 -23.49 -1.90
C GLY A 216 3.79 -22.54 -3.08
N PHE A 217 4.18 -21.28 -2.84
CA PHE A 217 4.52 -20.34 -3.92
C PHE A 217 6.02 -20.36 -4.25
N GLN A 218 6.37 -20.60 -5.52
CA GLN A 218 7.70 -20.42 -6.11
C GLN A 218 8.92 -20.96 -5.32
N GLY A 219 8.75 -21.98 -4.49
CA GLY A 219 9.84 -22.50 -3.64
C GLY A 219 10.26 -21.52 -2.53
N ASP A 220 9.38 -20.58 -2.18
CA ASP A 220 9.55 -19.72 -1.01
C ASP A 220 9.67 -20.56 0.27
N ASN A 221 10.33 -19.99 1.28
CA ASN A 221 10.39 -20.59 2.60
C ASN A 221 8.97 -20.74 3.15
N ILE A 222 8.73 -21.88 3.79
CA ILE A 222 7.48 -22.13 4.52
C ILE A 222 7.62 -21.48 5.89
N TYR A 223 6.66 -20.62 6.22
CA TYR A 223 6.56 -19.98 7.52
C TYR A 223 5.37 -20.55 8.29
N GLU A 224 5.51 -20.60 9.61
CA GLU A 224 4.42 -20.89 10.55
C GLU A 224 4.00 -19.62 11.28
N GLY A 225 2.76 -19.56 11.70
CA GLY A 225 2.16 -18.42 12.37
C GLY A 225 1.90 -17.22 11.47
N LYS A 226 1.50 -16.13 12.11
CA LYS A 226 1.06 -14.89 11.47
C LYS A 226 2.25 -13.99 11.12
N ASP A 227 2.00 -13.00 10.26
CA ASP A 227 2.97 -11.93 9.99
C ASP A 227 3.00 -10.91 11.14
N GLU A 228 3.64 -11.28 12.25
CA GLU A 228 3.72 -10.47 13.48
C GLU A 228 4.26 -9.06 13.24
N GLY A 229 5.20 -8.90 12.29
CA GLY A 229 5.76 -7.58 11.96
C GLY A 229 4.72 -6.67 11.31
N SER A 230 3.93 -7.19 10.38
CA SER A 230 2.84 -6.44 9.74
C SER A 230 1.69 -6.19 10.71
N ILE A 231 1.37 -7.15 11.59
CA ILE A 231 0.35 -7.00 12.64
C ILE A 231 0.75 -5.90 13.63
N LEU A 232 2.01 -5.88 14.11
CA LEU A 232 2.53 -4.81 14.95
C LEU A 232 2.36 -3.42 14.32
N GLY A 233 2.58 -3.34 13.00
CA GLY A 233 2.38 -2.12 12.23
C GLY A 233 0.93 -1.62 12.22
N LEU A 234 -0.01 -2.55 12.03
CA LEU A 234 -1.45 -2.26 12.09
C LEU A 234 -1.90 -1.91 13.52
N ASP A 235 -1.38 -2.59 14.53
CA ASP A 235 -1.70 -2.34 15.94
C ASP A 235 -1.19 -0.97 16.38
N THR A 236 0.01 -0.58 15.96
CA THR A 236 0.51 0.78 16.17
C THR A 236 -0.42 1.82 15.53
N LEU A 237 -0.79 1.62 14.27
CA LEU A 237 -1.65 2.56 13.56
C LEU A 237 -3.05 2.66 14.20
N LEU A 238 -3.64 1.52 14.58
CA LEU A 238 -4.92 1.48 15.30
C LEU A 238 -4.84 2.19 16.66
N GLY A 239 -3.70 2.10 17.36
CA GLY A 239 -3.46 2.86 18.58
C GLY A 239 -3.49 4.37 18.33
N ILE A 240 -2.89 4.83 17.24
CA ILE A 240 -2.83 6.26 16.87
C ILE A 240 -4.20 6.78 16.45
N VAL A 241 -4.94 6.01 15.66
CA VAL A 241 -6.27 6.40 15.12
C VAL A 241 -7.36 6.38 16.20
N LYS A 242 -7.10 5.77 17.37
CA LYS A 242 -8.01 5.74 18.53
C LYS A 242 -7.78 6.89 19.52
N CYS A 243 -6.69 7.63 19.39
CA CYS A 243 -6.31 8.75 20.26
C CYS A 243 -6.77 10.08 19.67
#